data_AF-A0A183BZ76-F1
#
_entry.id   AF-A0A183BZ76-F1
#
_cell.length_a   1.000
_cell.length_b   1.000
_cell.length_c   1.000
_cell.angle_alpha   90.00
_cell.angle_beta   90.00
_cell.angle_gamma   90.00
#
_symmetry.space_group_name_H-M   'P 1'
#
loop_
_entity.id
_entity.type
_entity.pdbx_description
1 polymer ?
#
loop_
_entity_poly.entity_id
_entity_poly.type
_entity_poly.pdbx_seq_one_letter_code
_entity_poly.pdbx_strand_id
1 'polypeptide(L)'
;MAGIVNIENISSQDEEHLENLLSKNEAKRKPSNERAPIFEIVSCAVGSSFQFGYHCGCINLPADLIRHWFAESYEQLYGMPISDAKMETTWAIAVSIFAVGGMIGGIFVGSLADRLGRRQALLYNNALALIAVSLMTAAKYVGIYWLFIIGRFVIGINAGLNSGLVPLYLTEISPTNLRGSVASIAQLAVTISILISQIVGLPFLFGTPERWPFIFAFAMKAGLVGQLPNYATILMGTVNVLMTIVSTYLIERLGRRTLHIAGLIGLAISTFIIAISMIVAKTIYWFSFVTIVFVLLMVVSVATGPGSIPWFYVNELFPMNARASANSVAVFTNWAANSLVATLFPMLEIFFMNIRSSFSQRGDGIEEKMKTLIK
;
A
#
# COMPACT_ATOMS: atom_id res chain seq x y z
N MET A 1 -10.00 -52.76 5.61
CA MET A 1 -8.94 -53.64 6.16
C MET A 1 -7.65 -53.27 5.45
N ALA A 2 -6.98 -52.20 5.87
CA ALA A 2 -5.93 -52.24 6.90
C ALA A 2 -4.72 -53.09 6.46
N GLY A 3 -3.86 -52.50 5.63
CA GLY A 3 -2.46 -52.89 5.52
C GLY A 3 -1.64 -51.84 6.24
N ILE A 4 -1.55 -51.95 7.57
CA ILE A 4 -0.60 -51.19 8.37
C ILE A 4 0.77 -51.72 7.96
N VAL A 5 1.56 -50.90 7.27
CA VAL A 5 2.97 -51.18 7.02
C VAL A 5 3.63 -51.22 8.40
N ASN A 6 4.04 -52.42 8.81
CA ASN A 6 4.70 -52.65 10.08
C ASN A 6 6.12 -52.06 9.97
N ILE A 7 6.38 -50.97 10.70
CA ILE A 7 7.65 -50.22 10.66
C ILE A 7 8.79 -50.98 11.39
N GLU A 8 8.49 -52.13 12.02
CA GLU A 8 9.45 -52.88 12.85
C GLU A 8 10.40 -53.83 12.10
N ASN A 9 10.40 -53.86 10.77
CA ASN A 9 11.28 -54.78 10.00
C ASN A 9 11.94 -54.10 8.79
N ILE A 10 12.49 -52.90 8.99
CA ILE A 10 13.43 -52.34 8.02
C ILE A 10 14.75 -53.10 8.21
N SER A 11 15.17 -53.85 7.19
CA SER A 11 16.45 -54.56 7.24
C SER A 11 17.58 -53.52 7.27
N SER A 12 18.72 -53.83 7.91
CA SER A 12 19.87 -52.92 7.94
C SER A 12 20.36 -52.51 6.54
N GLN A 13 20.08 -53.33 5.52
CA GLN A 13 20.35 -53.02 4.11
C GLN A 13 19.42 -51.94 3.53
N ASP A 14 18.17 -51.86 4.00
CA ASP A 14 17.21 -50.84 3.54
C ASP A 14 17.50 -49.48 4.16
N GLU A 15 17.96 -49.43 5.41
CA GLU A 15 18.47 -48.20 6.05
C GLU A 15 19.72 -47.68 5.32
N GLU A 16 20.68 -48.55 5.04
CA GLU A 16 21.91 -48.17 4.31
C GLU A 16 21.60 -47.74 2.87
N HIS A 17 20.58 -48.33 2.24
CA HIS A 17 20.09 -47.87 0.94
C HIS A 17 19.43 -46.50 1.02
N LEU A 18 18.61 -46.25 2.06
CA LEU A 18 17.98 -44.95 2.29
C LEU A 18 19.02 -43.87 2.59
N GLU A 19 20.01 -44.15 3.44
CA GLU A 19 21.11 -43.23 3.75
C GLU A 19 21.95 -42.92 2.51
N ASN A 20 22.21 -43.92 1.65
CA ASN A 20 22.89 -43.70 0.39
C ASN A 20 22.06 -42.88 -0.61
N LEU A 21 20.73 -42.99 -0.60
CA LEU A 21 19.84 -42.16 -1.41
C LEU A 21 19.76 -40.73 -0.87
N LEU A 22 19.72 -40.55 0.46
CA LEU A 22 19.74 -39.26 1.12
C LEU A 22 21.08 -38.56 0.90
N SER A 23 22.21 -39.26 1.07
CA SER A 23 23.55 -38.72 0.85
C SER A 23 23.80 -38.37 -0.62
N LYS A 24 23.31 -39.18 -1.57
CA LYS A 24 23.35 -38.85 -3.01
C LYS A 24 22.46 -37.64 -3.36
N ASN A 25 21.33 -37.47 -2.68
CA ASN A 25 20.46 -36.29 -2.85
C ASN A 25 21.07 -35.04 -2.21
N GLU A 26 21.76 -35.16 -1.07
CA GLU A 26 22.51 -34.08 -0.46
C GLU A 26 23.76 -33.70 -1.29
N ALA A 27 24.49 -34.68 -1.83
CA ALA A 27 25.62 -34.43 -2.73
C ALA A 27 25.20 -33.82 -4.08
N LYS A 28 23.95 -34.02 -4.50
CA LYS A 28 23.34 -33.33 -5.66
C LYS A 28 22.82 -31.93 -5.35
N ARG A 29 22.66 -31.54 -4.07
CA ARG A 29 22.43 -30.13 -3.73
C ARG A 29 23.73 -29.38 -4.02
N LYS A 30 23.75 -28.65 -5.14
CA LYS A 30 24.75 -27.60 -5.38
C LYS A 30 24.93 -26.81 -4.09
N PRO A 31 26.18 -26.50 -3.66
CA PRO A 31 26.39 -25.63 -2.51
C PRO A 31 25.57 -24.36 -2.75
N SER A 32 24.56 -24.13 -1.91
CA SER A 32 23.74 -22.93 -1.98
C SER A 32 24.71 -21.77 -1.77
N ASN A 33 24.93 -21.00 -2.82
CA ASN A 33 25.75 -19.82 -2.78
C ASN A 33 25.10 -18.86 -1.78
N GLU A 34 25.48 -18.86 -0.50
CA GLU A 34 24.84 -18.08 0.57
C GLU A 34 24.82 -16.57 0.30
N ARG A 35 25.66 -16.10 -0.64
CA ARG A 35 25.68 -14.71 -1.13
C ARG A 35 24.57 -14.39 -2.14
N ALA A 36 24.10 -15.37 -2.91
CA ALA A 36 23.02 -15.20 -3.87
C ALA A 36 21.65 -14.83 -3.25
N PRO A 37 21.18 -15.47 -2.15
CA PRO A 37 19.89 -15.12 -1.55
C PRO A 37 19.90 -13.71 -0.95
N ILE A 38 21.01 -13.25 -0.36
CA ILE A 38 21.10 -11.90 0.21
C ILE A 38 20.94 -10.83 -0.88
N PHE A 39 21.64 -10.99 -2.01
CA PHE A 39 21.53 -10.06 -3.14
C PHE A 39 20.09 -10.01 -3.69
N GLU A 40 19.44 -11.16 -3.82
CA GLU A 40 18.07 -11.25 -4.30
C GLU A 40 17.06 -10.61 -3.33
N ILE A 41 17.23 -10.82 -2.02
CA ILE A 41 16.42 -10.19 -0.98
C ILE A 41 16.53 -8.66 -1.05
N VAL A 42 17.76 -8.14 -1.12
CA VAL A 42 18.01 -6.70 -1.23
C VAL A 42 17.45 -6.14 -2.54
N SER A 43 17.63 -6.84 -3.66
CA SER A 43 17.09 -6.42 -4.95
C SER A 43 15.57 -6.36 -4.95
N CYS A 44 14.88 -7.30 -4.31
CA CYS A 44 13.41 -7.28 -4.19
C CYS A 44 12.94 -6.15 -3.26
N ALA A 45 13.65 -5.91 -2.15
CA ALA A 45 13.34 -4.84 -1.22
C ALA A 45 13.49 -3.45 -1.89
N VAL A 46 14.61 -3.21 -2.57
CA VAL A 46 14.93 -1.91 -3.20
C VAL A 46 14.22 -1.72 -4.54
N GLY A 47 14.03 -2.79 -5.32
CA GLY A 47 13.40 -2.71 -6.64
C GLY A 47 11.88 -2.70 -6.54
N SER A 48 11.29 -3.77 -5.99
CA SER A 48 9.85 -4.01 -6.07
C SER A 48 9.08 -3.44 -4.88
N SER A 49 9.49 -3.75 -3.65
CA SER A 49 8.80 -3.28 -2.43
C SER A 49 8.88 -1.77 -2.26
N PHE A 50 10.05 -1.19 -2.51
CA PHE A 50 10.24 0.26 -2.50
C PHE A 50 9.33 0.95 -3.51
N GLN A 51 9.30 0.45 -4.75
CA GLN A 51 8.50 1.06 -5.80
C GLN A 51 7.00 1.01 -5.45
N PHE A 52 6.53 -0.11 -4.92
CA PHE A 52 5.15 -0.24 -4.45
C PHE A 52 4.81 0.80 -3.38
N GLY A 53 5.60 0.89 -2.30
CA GLY A 53 5.34 1.85 -1.23
C GLY A 53 5.48 3.30 -1.69
N TYR A 54 6.44 3.59 -2.58
CA TYR A 54 6.65 4.93 -3.13
C TYR A 54 5.40 5.45 -3.87
N HIS A 55 4.82 4.65 -4.78
CA HIS A 55 3.64 5.07 -5.54
C HIS A 55 2.33 5.12 -4.74
N CYS A 56 2.30 4.45 -3.58
CA CYS A 56 1.23 4.61 -2.61
C CYS A 56 1.27 5.97 -1.90
N GLY A 57 2.46 6.50 -1.60
CA GLY A 57 2.60 7.76 -0.86
C GLY A 57 2.82 9.02 -1.70
N CYS A 58 3.34 8.89 -2.92
CA CYS A 58 3.83 10.03 -3.71
C CYS A 58 2.75 11.01 -4.18
N ILE A 59 1.48 10.58 -4.24
CA ILE A 59 0.36 11.41 -4.73
C ILE A 59 -0.20 12.36 -3.67
N ASN A 60 0.03 12.08 -2.38
CA ASN A 60 -0.67 12.74 -1.28
C ASN A 60 -0.22 14.19 -1.07
N LEU A 61 1.09 14.43 -1.03
CA LEU A 61 1.63 15.77 -0.79
C LEU A 61 1.44 16.75 -1.97
N PRO A 62 1.73 16.36 -3.22
CA PRO A 62 1.53 17.25 -4.37
C PRO A 62 0.08 17.27 -4.88
N ALA A 63 -0.90 16.75 -4.13
CA ALA A 63 -2.28 16.59 -4.59
C ALA A 63 -2.86 17.90 -5.12
N ASP A 64 -2.76 18.99 -4.36
CA ASP A 64 -3.31 20.29 -4.74
C ASP A 64 -2.61 20.87 -5.98
N LEU A 65 -1.28 20.70 -6.08
CA LEU A 65 -0.51 21.13 -7.26
C LEU A 65 -0.96 20.40 -8.52
N ILE A 66 -1.18 19.08 -8.43
CA ILE A 66 -1.61 18.26 -9.57
C ILE A 66 -3.06 18.62 -9.93
N ARG A 67 -3.93 18.86 -8.95
CA ARG A 67 -5.31 19.33 -9.18
C ARG A 67 -5.33 20.67 -9.92
N HIS A 68 -4.53 21.64 -9.50
CA HIS A 68 -4.41 22.91 -10.21
C HIS A 68 -3.92 22.71 -11.65
N TRP A 69 -2.90 21.89 -11.86
CA TRP A 69 -2.43 21.57 -13.21
C TRP A 69 -3.48 20.83 -14.05
N PHE A 70 -4.32 19.98 -13.46
CA PHE A 70 -5.43 19.32 -14.16
C PHE A 70 -6.43 20.37 -14.68
N ALA A 71 -6.70 21.42 -13.91
CA ALA A 71 -7.59 22.50 -14.33
C ALA A 71 -6.99 23.26 -15.53
N GLU A 72 -5.70 23.62 -15.45
CA GLU A 72 -4.98 24.28 -16.54
C GLU A 72 -4.96 23.43 -17.82
N SER A 73 -4.64 22.13 -17.70
CA SER A 73 -4.63 21.19 -18.82
C SER A 73 -6.03 21.01 -19.42
N TYR A 74 -7.07 20.94 -18.58
CA TYR A 74 -8.45 20.84 -19.06
C TYR A 74 -8.87 22.08 -19.84
N GLU A 75 -8.56 23.27 -19.34
CA GLU A 75 -8.87 24.53 -20.03
C GLU A 75 -8.13 24.64 -21.38
N GLN A 76 -6.86 24.22 -21.43
CA GLN A 76 -6.11 24.16 -22.68
C GLN A 76 -6.70 23.18 -23.70
N LEU A 77 -7.25 22.05 -23.26
CA LEU A 77 -7.81 21.01 -24.13
C LEU A 77 -9.23 21.32 -24.62
N TYR A 78 -10.05 21.93 -23.77
CA TYR A 78 -11.49 22.11 -24.04
C TYR A 78 -11.92 23.58 -24.17
N GLY A 79 -11.03 24.54 -23.94
CA GLY A 79 -11.31 25.97 -24.07
C GLY A 79 -12.27 26.53 -23.00
N MET A 80 -12.52 25.79 -21.92
CA MET A 80 -13.41 26.19 -20.84
C MET A 80 -12.87 25.72 -19.48
N PRO A 81 -13.13 26.46 -18.38
CA PRO A 81 -12.72 26.04 -17.06
C PRO A 81 -13.47 24.76 -16.64
N ILE A 82 -12.77 23.90 -15.90
CA ILE A 82 -13.36 22.69 -15.32
C ILE A 82 -14.26 23.07 -14.14
N SER A 83 -15.44 22.47 -14.04
CA SER A 83 -16.31 22.66 -12.86
C SER A 83 -15.77 21.91 -11.64
N ASP A 84 -15.98 22.45 -10.44
CA ASP A 84 -15.48 21.86 -9.19
C ASP A 84 -15.93 20.39 -9.01
N ALA A 85 -17.20 20.10 -9.29
CA ALA A 85 -17.73 18.73 -9.22
C ALA A 85 -17.01 17.77 -10.20
N LYS A 86 -16.65 18.26 -11.40
CA LYS A 86 -15.89 17.49 -12.38
C LYS A 86 -14.43 17.33 -11.98
N MET A 87 -13.83 18.35 -11.36
CA MET A 87 -12.46 18.27 -10.81
C MET A 87 -12.38 17.21 -9.73
N GLU A 88 -13.26 17.24 -8.73
CA GLU A 88 -13.26 16.25 -7.65
C GLU A 88 -13.48 14.83 -8.17
N THR A 89 -14.38 14.65 -9.15
CA THR A 89 -14.59 13.35 -9.80
C THR A 89 -13.34 12.90 -10.56
N THR A 90 -12.70 13.81 -11.32
CA THR A 90 -11.49 13.50 -12.11
C THR A 90 -10.32 13.15 -11.20
N TRP A 91 -10.15 13.88 -10.10
CA TRP A 91 -9.12 13.58 -9.11
C TRP A 91 -9.38 12.24 -8.40
N ALA A 92 -10.63 11.99 -7.98
CA ALA A 92 -11.01 10.71 -7.38
C ALA A 92 -10.68 9.53 -8.31
N ILE A 93 -10.97 9.66 -9.63
CA ILE A 93 -10.57 8.68 -10.64
C ILE A 93 -9.04 8.54 -10.70
N ALA A 94 -8.29 9.65 -10.75
CA ALA A 94 -6.82 9.61 -10.83
C ALA A 94 -6.17 8.90 -9.62
N VAL A 95 -6.76 9.01 -8.44
CA VAL A 95 -6.31 8.32 -7.23
C VAL A 95 -6.75 6.86 -7.22
N SER A 96 -8.03 6.57 -7.48
CA SER A 96 -8.62 5.23 -7.35
C SER A 96 -8.23 4.27 -8.46
N ILE A 97 -7.92 4.76 -9.68
CA ILE A 97 -7.53 3.91 -10.81
C ILE A 97 -6.23 3.12 -10.55
N PHE A 98 -5.38 3.61 -9.65
CA PHE A 98 -4.21 2.87 -9.17
C PHE A 98 -4.61 1.57 -8.47
N ALA A 99 -5.63 1.62 -7.61
CA ALA A 99 -6.12 0.43 -6.92
C ALA A 99 -6.81 -0.55 -7.89
N VAL A 100 -7.52 -0.03 -8.89
CA VAL A 100 -8.13 -0.85 -9.97
C VAL A 100 -7.04 -1.56 -10.78
N GLY A 101 -5.96 -0.86 -11.12
CA GLY A 101 -4.79 -1.49 -11.74
C GLY A 101 -4.21 -2.59 -10.84
N GLY A 102 -4.07 -2.34 -9.54
CA GLY A 102 -3.61 -3.32 -8.55
C GLY A 102 -4.49 -4.56 -8.48
N MET A 103 -5.80 -4.40 -8.59
CA MET A 103 -6.77 -5.50 -8.64
C MET A 103 -6.52 -6.39 -9.87
N ILE A 104 -6.33 -5.79 -11.05
CA ILE A 104 -6.02 -6.53 -12.27
C ILE A 104 -4.66 -7.24 -12.14
N GLY A 105 -3.63 -6.55 -11.67
CA GLY A 105 -2.31 -7.14 -11.43
C GLY A 105 -2.37 -8.32 -10.46
N GLY A 106 -3.19 -8.22 -9.41
CA GLY A 106 -3.41 -9.26 -8.42
C GLY A 106 -3.93 -10.58 -8.98
N ILE A 107 -4.89 -10.52 -9.90
CA ILE A 107 -5.46 -11.71 -10.55
C ILE A 107 -4.37 -12.49 -11.30
N PHE A 108 -3.41 -11.79 -11.91
CA PHE A 108 -2.39 -12.40 -12.75
C PHE A 108 -1.16 -12.90 -11.99
N VAL A 109 -1.04 -12.65 -10.67
CA VAL A 109 0.13 -13.05 -9.86
C VAL A 109 0.46 -14.53 -10.04
N GLY A 110 -0.50 -15.42 -9.81
CA GLY A 110 -0.29 -16.86 -9.81
C GLY A 110 -0.01 -17.39 -11.21
N SER A 111 -0.81 -16.96 -12.20
CA SER A 111 -0.61 -17.36 -13.60
C SER A 111 0.78 -16.96 -14.12
N LEU A 112 1.23 -15.75 -13.78
CA LEU A 112 2.55 -15.26 -14.21
C LEU A 112 3.69 -15.95 -13.45
N ALA A 113 3.52 -16.16 -12.14
CA ALA A 113 4.49 -16.87 -11.31
C ALA A 113 4.74 -18.29 -11.79
N ASP A 114 3.68 -19.00 -12.20
CA ASP A 114 3.76 -20.40 -12.64
C ASP A 114 4.24 -20.54 -14.09
N ARG A 115 3.93 -19.59 -14.97
CA ARG A 115 4.36 -19.63 -16.39
C ARG A 115 5.80 -19.16 -16.61
N LEU A 116 6.18 -18.04 -16.01
CA LEU A 116 7.49 -17.41 -16.24
C LEU A 116 8.51 -17.73 -15.15
N GLY A 117 8.04 -18.26 -14.01
CA GLY A 117 8.83 -18.29 -12.79
C GLY A 117 8.83 -16.94 -12.08
N ARG A 118 9.02 -16.97 -10.76
CA ARG A 118 8.83 -15.82 -9.87
C ARG A 118 9.84 -14.69 -10.17
N ARG A 119 11.12 -15.04 -10.34
CA ARG A 119 12.21 -14.09 -10.65
C ARG A 119 12.00 -13.35 -11.97
N GLN A 120 11.65 -14.07 -13.03
CA GLN A 120 11.46 -13.46 -14.36
C GLN A 120 10.19 -12.61 -14.39
N ALA A 121 9.12 -13.05 -13.73
CA ALA A 121 7.90 -12.26 -13.57
C ALA A 121 8.18 -10.89 -12.91
N LEU A 122 9.01 -10.85 -11.85
CA LEU A 122 9.45 -9.59 -11.22
C LEU A 122 10.27 -8.70 -12.16
N LEU A 123 11.17 -9.29 -12.96
CA LEU A 123 11.98 -8.54 -13.93
C LEU A 123 11.12 -7.91 -15.04
N TYR A 124 10.20 -8.67 -15.64
CA TYR A 124 9.30 -8.14 -16.66
C TYR A 124 8.32 -7.10 -16.09
N ASN A 125 7.95 -7.23 -14.81
CA ASN A 125 7.10 -6.24 -14.15
C ASN A 125 7.75 -4.84 -14.12
N ASN A 126 9.09 -4.75 -14.10
CA ASN A 126 9.79 -3.46 -14.17
C ASN A 126 9.56 -2.73 -15.51
N ALA A 127 9.22 -3.42 -16.59
CA ALA A 127 8.86 -2.75 -17.85
C ALA A 127 7.57 -1.95 -17.69
N LEU A 128 6.56 -2.49 -16.97
CA LEU A 128 5.33 -1.76 -16.66
C LEU A 128 5.61 -0.51 -15.82
N ALA A 129 6.56 -0.60 -14.89
CA ALA A 129 7.03 0.54 -14.10
C ALA A 129 7.56 1.67 -14.98
N LEU A 130 8.49 1.35 -15.89
CA LEU A 130 9.13 2.32 -16.78
C LEU A 130 8.13 2.99 -17.70
N ILE A 131 7.19 2.21 -18.26
CA ILE A 131 6.10 2.75 -19.10
C ILE A 131 5.25 3.72 -18.29
N ALA A 132 4.81 3.31 -17.09
CA ALA A 132 3.94 4.14 -16.27
C ALA A 132 4.59 5.46 -15.82
N VAL A 133 5.85 5.40 -15.36
CA VAL A 133 6.61 6.61 -14.99
C VAL A 133 6.80 7.51 -16.19
N SER A 134 7.16 6.96 -17.35
CA SER A 134 7.30 7.74 -18.59
C SER A 134 5.99 8.45 -18.97
N LEU A 135 4.85 7.77 -18.85
CA LEU A 135 3.53 8.36 -19.11
C LEU A 135 3.20 9.47 -18.12
N MET A 136 3.41 9.26 -16.81
CA MET A 136 3.10 10.26 -15.77
C MET A 136 4.01 11.49 -15.88
N THR A 137 5.29 11.31 -16.16
CA THR A 137 6.23 12.42 -16.34
C THR A 137 5.96 13.17 -17.64
N ALA A 138 5.71 12.47 -18.75
CA ALA A 138 5.39 13.09 -20.04
C ALA A 138 4.05 13.84 -20.02
N ALA A 139 3.08 13.42 -19.19
CA ALA A 139 1.75 14.01 -19.12
C ALA A 139 1.78 15.53 -18.99
N LYS A 140 2.68 16.06 -18.16
CA LYS A 140 2.84 17.51 -17.99
C LYS A 140 3.40 18.20 -19.23
N TYR A 141 4.44 17.64 -19.83
CA TYR A 141 5.12 18.25 -20.98
C TYR A 141 4.25 18.23 -22.24
N VAL A 142 3.40 17.21 -22.38
CA VAL A 142 2.42 17.11 -23.46
C VAL A 142 1.16 17.95 -23.17
N GLY A 143 0.92 18.33 -21.91
CA GLY A 143 -0.23 19.12 -21.51
C GLY A 143 -1.55 18.33 -21.45
N ILE A 144 -1.49 17.01 -21.30
CA ILE A 144 -2.67 16.12 -21.29
C ILE A 144 -2.78 15.39 -19.95
N TYR A 145 -3.75 15.79 -19.12
CA TYR A 145 -3.99 15.16 -17.81
C TYR A 145 -4.42 13.67 -17.91
N TRP A 146 -5.04 13.24 -19.01
CA TRP A 146 -5.42 11.83 -19.22
C TRP A 146 -4.21 10.88 -19.22
N LEU A 147 -3.05 11.31 -19.71
CA LEU A 147 -1.83 10.51 -19.71
C LEU A 147 -1.37 10.18 -18.29
N PHE A 148 -1.57 11.11 -17.35
CA PHE A 148 -1.28 10.87 -15.94
C PHE A 148 -2.19 9.78 -15.36
N ILE A 149 -3.49 9.81 -15.66
CA ILE A 149 -4.47 8.81 -15.20
C ILE A 149 -4.13 7.43 -15.76
N ILE A 150 -3.76 7.34 -17.04
CA ILE A 150 -3.32 6.08 -17.68
C ILE A 150 -2.03 5.58 -17.01
N GLY A 151 -1.07 6.47 -16.75
CA GLY A 151 0.15 6.11 -16.02
C GLY A 151 -0.14 5.56 -14.62
N ARG A 152 -1.09 6.16 -13.88
CA ARG A 152 -1.56 5.67 -12.57
C ARG A 152 -2.21 4.29 -12.65
N PHE A 153 -2.93 3.99 -13.73
CA PHE A 153 -3.48 2.66 -13.96
C PHE A 153 -2.37 1.61 -14.20
N VAL A 154 -1.41 1.91 -15.09
CA VAL A 154 -0.32 0.99 -15.44
C VAL A 154 0.58 0.72 -14.24
N ILE A 155 0.93 1.74 -13.46
CA ILE A 155 1.72 1.55 -12.22
C ILE A 155 0.92 0.79 -11.16
N GLY A 156 -0.42 0.88 -11.18
CA GLY A 156 -1.32 0.06 -10.38
C GLY A 156 -1.15 -1.42 -10.70
N ILE A 157 -1.16 -1.82 -11.98
CA ILE A 157 -0.94 -3.21 -12.39
C ILE A 157 0.42 -3.71 -11.88
N ASN A 158 1.46 -2.89 -12.02
CA ASN A 158 2.78 -3.20 -11.50
C ASN A 158 2.77 -3.43 -9.98
N ALA A 159 2.11 -2.55 -9.22
CA ALA A 159 1.98 -2.65 -7.77
C ALA A 159 1.22 -3.92 -7.34
N GLY A 160 0.14 -4.26 -8.04
CA GLY A 160 -0.63 -5.49 -7.82
C GLY A 160 0.25 -6.73 -7.99
N LEU A 161 0.99 -6.82 -9.10
CA LEU A 161 1.92 -7.92 -9.34
C LEU A 161 3.02 -7.98 -8.27
N ASN A 162 3.63 -6.85 -7.90
CA ASN A 162 4.67 -6.80 -6.87
C ASN A 162 4.15 -7.27 -5.49
N SER A 163 2.93 -6.89 -5.12
CA SER A 163 2.34 -7.25 -3.82
C SER A 163 2.15 -8.76 -3.62
N GLY A 164 2.04 -9.54 -4.70
CA GLY A 164 1.97 -11.01 -4.64
C GLY A 164 3.28 -11.73 -4.99
N LEU A 165 4.02 -11.26 -6.00
CA LEU A 165 5.23 -11.93 -6.49
C LEU A 165 6.41 -11.81 -5.54
N VAL A 166 6.58 -10.66 -4.86
CA VAL A 166 7.67 -10.43 -3.92
C VAL A 166 7.61 -11.41 -2.73
N PRO A 167 6.50 -11.52 -1.97
CA PRO A 167 6.45 -12.44 -0.84
C PRO A 167 6.58 -13.91 -1.29
N LEU A 168 6.03 -14.29 -2.45
CA LEU A 168 6.23 -15.62 -3.02
C LEU A 168 7.72 -15.90 -3.27
N TYR A 169 8.39 -15.01 -4.00
CA TYR A 169 9.79 -15.18 -4.36
C TYR A 169 10.69 -15.24 -3.13
N LEU A 170 10.52 -14.28 -2.21
CA LEU A 170 11.32 -14.19 -0.99
C LEU A 170 11.15 -15.43 -0.10
N THR A 171 9.94 -15.96 0.05
CA THR A 171 9.71 -17.15 0.87
C THR A 171 10.24 -18.43 0.23
N GLU A 172 10.28 -18.52 -1.11
CA GLU A 172 10.82 -19.65 -1.85
C GLU A 172 12.35 -19.72 -1.78
N ILE A 173 13.05 -18.59 -1.87
CA ILE A 173 14.52 -18.53 -1.82
C ILE A 173 15.10 -18.55 -0.40
N SER A 174 14.28 -18.20 0.60
CA SER A 174 14.74 -18.10 1.99
C SER A 174 14.76 -19.45 2.70
N PRO A 175 15.78 -19.71 3.53
CA PRO A 175 15.79 -20.90 4.38
C PRO A 175 14.61 -20.85 5.36
N THR A 176 14.09 -22.03 5.72
CA THR A 176 12.81 -22.19 6.43
C THR A 176 12.74 -21.42 7.75
N ASN A 177 13.87 -21.28 8.45
CA ASN A 177 14.00 -20.55 9.71
C ASN A 177 14.03 -19.01 9.56
N LEU A 178 14.29 -18.47 8.37
CA LEU A 178 14.41 -17.02 8.13
C LEU A 178 13.27 -16.42 7.30
N ARG A 179 12.33 -17.24 6.81
CA ARG A 179 11.23 -16.78 5.93
C ARG A 179 10.43 -15.62 6.53
N GLY A 180 10.16 -15.66 7.83
CA GLY A 180 9.46 -14.58 8.54
C GLY A 180 10.25 -13.28 8.52
N SER A 181 11.52 -13.33 8.91
CA SER A 181 12.39 -12.15 8.97
C SER A 181 12.62 -11.53 7.59
N VAL A 182 12.75 -12.34 6.53
CA VAL A 182 12.92 -11.84 5.16
C VAL A 182 11.65 -11.16 4.64
N ALA A 183 10.47 -11.72 4.89
CA ALA A 183 9.21 -11.07 4.53
C ALA A 183 9.02 -9.73 5.28
N SER A 184 9.51 -9.63 6.53
CA SER A 184 9.50 -8.37 7.27
C SER A 184 10.42 -7.30 6.69
N ILE A 185 11.58 -7.67 6.11
CA ILE A 185 12.46 -6.71 5.40
C ILE A 185 11.72 -6.07 4.22
N ALA A 186 10.98 -6.87 3.45
CA ALA A 186 10.17 -6.36 2.34
C ALA A 186 9.09 -5.38 2.84
N GLN A 187 8.39 -5.72 3.92
CA GLN A 187 7.39 -4.82 4.53
C GLN A 187 8.02 -3.51 5.04
N LEU A 188 9.20 -3.59 5.65
CA LEU A 188 9.93 -2.41 6.10
C LEU A 188 10.34 -1.52 4.92
N ALA A 189 10.77 -2.10 3.80
CA ALA A 189 11.06 -1.35 2.58
C ALA A 189 9.82 -0.63 2.01
N VAL A 190 8.63 -1.23 2.10
CA VAL A 190 7.36 -0.57 1.74
C VAL A 190 7.10 0.63 2.64
N THR A 191 7.25 0.52 3.96
CA THR A 191 6.93 1.65 4.85
C THR A 191 7.97 2.77 4.78
N ILE A 192 9.26 2.43 4.63
CA ILE A 192 10.33 3.41 4.40
C ILE A 192 10.12 4.15 3.08
N SER A 193 9.72 3.46 2.00
CA SER A 193 9.47 4.11 0.70
C SER A 193 8.24 5.01 0.70
N ILE A 194 7.18 4.67 1.44
CA ILE A 194 6.04 5.58 1.69
C ILE A 194 6.56 6.88 2.33
N LEU A 195 7.36 6.79 3.39
CA LEU A 195 7.93 7.96 4.05
C LEU A 195 8.84 8.77 3.11
N ILE A 196 9.71 8.11 2.35
CA ILE A 196 10.58 8.78 1.38
C ILE A 196 9.76 9.52 0.33
N SER A 197 8.67 8.91 -0.19
CA SER A 197 7.81 9.58 -1.17
C SER A 197 7.15 10.84 -0.61
N GLN A 198 6.77 10.84 0.67
CA GLN A 198 6.23 12.01 1.35
C GLN A 198 7.29 13.10 1.52
N ILE A 199 8.54 12.72 1.82
CA ILE A 199 9.65 13.67 1.91
C ILE A 199 9.93 14.29 0.52
N VAL A 200 9.99 13.46 -0.53
CA VAL A 200 10.25 13.90 -1.92
C VAL A 200 9.15 14.85 -2.44
N GLY A 201 7.92 14.67 -1.98
CA GLY A 201 6.79 15.54 -2.32
C GLY A 201 6.85 16.94 -1.72
N LEU A 202 7.80 17.26 -0.84
CA LEU A 202 7.89 18.57 -0.19
C LEU A 202 8.20 19.70 -1.18
N PRO A 203 7.68 20.93 -0.93
CA PRO A 203 7.87 22.07 -1.82
C PRO A 203 9.33 22.42 -2.10
N PHE A 204 10.26 22.14 -1.19
CA PHE A 204 11.68 22.42 -1.39
C PHE A 204 12.39 21.40 -2.31
N LEU A 205 11.80 20.23 -2.55
CA LEU A 205 12.33 19.22 -3.47
C LEU A 205 11.63 19.33 -4.82
N PHE A 206 10.62 18.49 -5.01
CA PHE A 206 9.90 18.37 -6.25
C PHE A 206 8.44 18.79 -6.11
N GLY A 207 7.96 19.11 -4.91
CA GLY A 207 6.61 19.67 -4.67
C GLY A 207 6.43 21.11 -5.16
N THR A 208 7.01 21.48 -6.29
CA THR A 208 6.81 22.81 -6.92
C THR A 208 5.96 22.67 -8.18
N PRO A 209 5.30 23.77 -8.61
CA PRO A 209 4.58 23.81 -9.87
C PRO A 209 5.41 23.34 -11.06
N GLU A 210 6.73 23.58 -11.11
CA GLU A 210 7.58 23.11 -12.22
C GLU A 210 8.04 21.65 -12.06
N ARG A 211 8.28 21.18 -10.83
CA ARG A 211 9.05 19.95 -10.58
C ARG A 211 8.23 18.73 -10.16
N TRP A 212 6.94 18.87 -9.90
CA TRP A 212 6.09 17.77 -9.42
C TRP A 212 6.10 16.50 -10.28
N PRO A 213 6.27 16.52 -11.62
CA PRO A 213 6.35 15.28 -12.40
C PRO A 213 7.56 14.43 -12.06
N PHE A 214 8.64 15.05 -11.57
CA PHE A 214 9.84 14.35 -11.15
C PHE A 214 9.66 13.67 -9.79
N ILE A 215 8.62 13.99 -9.01
CA ILE A 215 8.23 13.17 -7.85
C ILE A 215 7.98 11.75 -8.33
N PHE A 216 7.38 11.56 -9.51
CA PHE A 216 7.15 10.21 -10.05
C PHE A 216 8.42 9.57 -10.62
N ALA A 217 9.50 10.34 -10.82
CA ALA A 217 10.72 9.90 -11.51
C ALA A 217 11.98 9.82 -10.63
N PHE A 218 12.02 10.42 -9.43
CA PHE A 218 13.28 10.69 -8.72
C PHE A 218 13.37 10.20 -7.26
N ALA A 219 14.58 9.74 -6.91
CA ALA A 219 15.09 9.43 -5.57
C ALA A 219 16.23 10.41 -5.16
N MET A 220 16.01 11.13 -4.03
CA MET A 220 16.98 11.80 -3.12
C MET A 220 17.73 13.11 -3.51
N LYS A 221 17.35 14.21 -2.82
CA LYS A 221 18.23 15.17 -2.09
C LYS A 221 17.39 15.91 -1.02
N ALA A 222 17.96 16.59 -0.02
CA ALA A 222 17.26 17.09 1.18
C ALA A 222 17.54 18.58 1.53
N GLY A 223 16.58 19.26 2.17
CA GLY A 223 16.72 20.58 2.82
C GLY A 223 15.38 21.28 3.19
N LEU A 224 14.99 21.33 4.47
CA LEU A 224 13.66 21.76 4.98
C LEU A 224 13.22 23.20 4.68
N VAL A 225 11.98 23.40 4.17
CA VAL A 225 10.99 24.45 4.54
C VAL A 225 9.54 24.08 4.10
N GLY A 226 8.53 24.15 5.00
CA GLY A 226 7.17 24.70 4.70
C GLY A 226 5.90 23.80 4.83
N GLN A 227 4.95 24.23 5.70
CA GLN A 227 3.51 23.88 5.91
C GLN A 227 3.09 22.75 6.89
N LEU A 228 2.13 23.04 7.81
CA LEU A 228 1.65 22.15 8.90
C LEU A 228 1.05 20.79 8.43
N PRO A 229 0.13 20.73 7.43
CA PRO A 229 -0.45 19.45 6.99
C PRO A 229 0.60 18.49 6.43
N ASN A 230 1.63 19.03 5.75
CA ASN A 230 2.71 18.24 5.20
C ASN A 230 3.54 17.56 6.29
N TYR A 231 3.82 18.29 7.38
CA TYR A 231 4.51 17.71 8.54
C TYR A 231 3.69 16.63 9.25
N ALA A 232 2.36 16.75 9.31
CA ALA A 232 1.51 15.71 9.89
C ALA A 232 1.55 14.41 9.07
N THR A 233 1.51 14.50 7.73
CA THR A 233 1.64 13.32 6.85
C THR A 233 3.01 12.64 7.01
N ILE A 234 4.09 13.41 7.09
CA ILE A 234 5.45 12.87 7.33
C ILE A 234 5.57 12.25 8.73
N LEU A 235 4.96 12.87 9.75
CA LEU A 235 4.94 12.34 11.11
C LEU A 235 4.22 10.98 11.15
N MET A 236 3.07 10.86 10.50
CA MET A 236 2.37 9.58 10.35
C MET A 236 3.24 8.55 9.63
N GLY A 237 3.93 8.92 8.54
CA GLY A 237 4.87 8.03 7.85
C GLY A 237 6.03 7.58 8.74
N THR A 238 6.58 8.49 9.55
CA THR A 238 7.68 8.20 10.48
C THR A 238 7.24 7.24 11.58
N VAL A 239 6.08 7.49 12.20
CA VAL A 239 5.48 6.60 13.20
C VAL A 239 5.19 5.23 12.58
N ASN A 240 4.71 5.17 11.35
CA ASN A 240 4.47 3.92 10.64
C ASN A 240 5.76 3.10 10.46
N VAL A 241 6.87 3.73 10.06
CA VAL A 241 8.18 3.05 9.94
C VAL A 241 8.64 2.52 11.29
N LEU A 242 8.66 3.36 12.33
CA LEU A 242 9.09 2.97 13.68
C LEU A 242 8.24 1.80 14.21
N MET A 243 6.93 1.87 14.05
CA MET A 243 6.03 0.81 14.49
C MET A 243 6.12 -0.45 13.64
N THR A 244 6.50 -0.36 12.37
CA THR A 244 6.77 -1.55 11.54
C THR A 244 7.99 -2.31 12.06
N ILE A 245 9.03 -1.59 12.51
CA ILE A 245 10.22 -2.19 13.15
C ILE A 245 9.80 -2.88 14.46
N VAL A 246 9.03 -2.20 15.30
CA VAL A 246 8.52 -2.77 16.57
C VAL A 246 7.61 -3.98 16.30
N SER A 247 6.67 -3.87 15.36
CA SER A 247 5.75 -4.95 14.98
C SER A 247 6.49 -6.19 14.50
N THR A 248 7.51 -6.01 13.65
CA THR A 248 8.36 -7.11 13.17
C THR A 248 8.94 -7.93 14.32
N TYR A 249 9.44 -7.26 15.35
CA TYR A 249 9.96 -7.91 16.54
C TYR A 249 8.87 -8.54 17.43
N LEU A 250 7.73 -7.86 17.58
CA LEU A 250 6.61 -8.38 18.38
C LEU A 250 5.97 -9.61 17.75
N ILE A 251 5.92 -9.72 16.42
CA ILE A 251 5.32 -10.86 15.70
C ILE A 251 5.99 -12.18 16.05
N GLU A 252 7.30 -12.18 16.28
CA GLU A 252 8.05 -13.35 16.69
C GLU A 252 7.83 -13.72 18.16
N ARG A 253 7.46 -12.75 19.03
CA ARG A 253 7.27 -12.96 20.48
C ARG A 253 5.84 -13.25 20.92
N LEU A 254 4.88 -12.46 20.44
CA LEU A 254 3.47 -12.49 20.88
C LEU A 254 2.58 -13.33 19.95
N GLY A 255 3.11 -13.71 18.79
CA GLY A 255 2.38 -14.44 17.76
C GLY A 255 1.44 -13.55 16.94
N ARG A 256 1.11 -14.05 15.74
CA ARG A 256 0.37 -13.30 14.72
C ARG A 256 -1.08 -13.00 15.13
N ARG A 257 -1.79 -14.00 15.68
CA ARG A 257 -3.21 -13.89 16.04
C ARG A 257 -3.45 -12.81 17.09
N THR A 258 -2.66 -12.81 18.15
CA THR A 258 -2.78 -11.86 19.27
C THR A 258 -2.57 -10.43 18.78
N LEU A 259 -1.52 -10.19 17.99
CA LEU A 259 -1.22 -8.86 17.45
C LEU A 259 -2.26 -8.37 16.45
N HIS A 260 -2.80 -9.26 15.62
CA HIS A 260 -3.83 -8.87 14.66
C HIS A 260 -5.11 -8.41 15.39
N ILE A 261 -5.56 -9.16 16.40
CA ILE A 261 -6.74 -8.80 17.20
C ILE A 261 -6.48 -7.53 18.01
N ALA A 262 -5.33 -7.41 18.66
CA ALA A 262 -4.97 -6.21 19.43
C ALA A 262 -4.93 -4.95 18.55
N GLY A 263 -4.35 -5.05 17.35
CA GLY A 263 -4.33 -3.95 16.37
C GLY A 263 -5.72 -3.56 15.87
N LEU A 264 -6.62 -4.53 15.63
CA LEU A 264 -8.01 -4.24 15.25
C LEU A 264 -8.80 -3.55 16.37
N ILE A 265 -8.62 -3.98 17.63
CA ILE A 265 -9.25 -3.33 18.80
C ILE A 265 -8.73 -1.90 18.95
N GLY A 266 -7.42 -1.71 18.88
CA GLY A 266 -6.80 -0.38 18.95
C GLY A 266 -7.27 0.55 17.83
N LEU A 267 -7.43 0.01 16.62
CA LEU A 267 -7.99 0.72 15.47
C LEU A 267 -9.44 1.17 15.74
N ALA A 268 -10.30 0.26 16.18
CA ALA A 268 -11.70 0.57 16.47
C ALA A 268 -11.84 1.67 17.54
N ILE A 269 -11.13 1.54 18.66
CA ILE A 269 -11.14 2.53 19.75
C ILE A 269 -10.64 3.88 19.25
N SER A 270 -9.51 3.90 18.52
CA SER A 270 -8.93 5.15 18.03
C SER A 270 -9.85 5.87 17.06
N THR A 271 -10.45 5.15 16.10
CA THR A 271 -11.40 5.74 15.15
C THR A 271 -12.66 6.29 15.81
N PHE A 272 -13.19 5.60 16.83
CA PHE A 272 -14.35 6.08 17.57
C PHE A 272 -14.05 7.39 18.32
N ILE A 273 -12.87 7.48 18.95
CA ILE A 273 -12.47 8.68 19.69
C ILE A 273 -12.18 9.83 18.72
N ILE A 274 -11.55 9.58 17.56
CA ILE A 274 -11.36 10.59 16.50
C ILE A 274 -12.71 11.17 16.06
N ALA A 275 -13.72 10.33 15.84
CA ALA A 275 -15.04 10.80 15.42
C ALA A 275 -15.68 11.74 16.46
N ILE A 276 -15.63 11.37 17.75
CA ILE A 276 -16.15 12.22 18.83
C ILE A 276 -15.33 13.50 18.96
N SER A 277 -13.99 13.40 18.93
CA SER A 277 -13.11 14.54 19.13
C SER A 277 -13.26 15.57 18.02
N MET A 278 -13.47 15.16 16.77
CA MET A 278 -13.73 16.07 15.65
C MET A 278 -15.07 16.81 15.76
N ILE A 279 -16.08 16.22 16.42
CA ILE A 279 -17.36 16.90 16.70
C ILE A 279 -17.15 17.95 17.78
N VAL A 280 -16.49 17.58 18.88
CA VAL A 280 -16.28 18.46 20.04
C VAL A 280 -15.25 19.56 19.76
N ALA A 281 -14.28 19.31 18.88
CA ALA A 281 -13.26 20.27 18.47
C ALA A 281 -13.84 21.57 17.87
N LYS A 282 -15.08 21.52 17.35
CA LYS A 282 -15.80 22.71 16.88
C LYS A 282 -16.18 23.68 18.00
N THR A 283 -16.30 23.17 19.23
CA THR A 283 -16.68 23.96 20.42
C THR A 283 -15.49 24.20 21.34
N ILE A 284 -14.58 23.22 21.46
CA ILE A 284 -13.43 23.27 22.38
C ILE A 284 -12.13 23.01 21.61
N TYR A 285 -11.29 24.04 21.49
CA TYR A 285 -10.06 23.98 20.69
C TYR A 285 -9.06 22.90 21.13
N TRP A 286 -8.99 22.57 22.44
CA TRP A 286 -8.09 21.54 22.98
C TRP A 286 -8.35 20.13 22.44
N PHE A 287 -9.57 19.83 21.98
CA PHE A 287 -9.90 18.52 21.40
C PHE A 287 -9.21 18.26 20.05
N SER A 288 -8.64 19.29 19.41
CA SER A 288 -7.78 19.13 18.24
C SER A 288 -6.51 18.34 18.58
N PHE A 289 -5.91 18.56 19.76
CA PHE A 289 -4.75 17.80 20.22
C PHE A 289 -5.09 16.33 20.47
N VAL A 290 -6.26 16.07 21.06
CA VAL A 290 -6.78 14.71 21.26
C VAL A 290 -6.91 13.99 19.91
N THR A 291 -7.46 14.67 18.91
CA THR A 291 -7.59 14.13 17.55
C THR A 291 -6.23 13.73 16.98
N ILE A 292 -5.21 14.59 17.09
CA ILE A 292 -3.85 14.30 16.60
C ILE A 292 -3.26 13.07 17.30
N VAL A 293 -3.36 12.99 18.63
CA VAL A 293 -2.85 11.84 19.40
C VAL A 293 -3.51 10.54 18.95
N PHE A 294 -4.83 10.52 18.79
CA PHE A 294 -5.55 9.32 18.38
C PHE A 294 -5.35 8.96 16.91
N VAL A 295 -5.07 9.92 16.02
CA VAL A 295 -4.61 9.62 14.66
C VAL A 295 -3.26 8.89 14.69
N LEU A 296 -2.32 9.30 15.55
CA LEU A 296 -1.05 8.58 15.71
C LEU A 296 -1.26 7.18 16.30
N LEU A 297 -2.13 7.03 17.32
CA LEU A 297 -2.47 5.72 17.88
C LEU A 297 -3.19 4.80 16.90
N MET A 298 -4.00 5.36 16.00
CA MET A 298 -4.59 4.64 14.89
C MET A 298 -3.51 4.09 13.95
N VAL A 299 -2.52 4.91 13.57
CA VAL A 299 -1.38 4.48 12.74
C VAL A 299 -0.58 3.37 13.44
N VAL A 300 -0.30 3.51 14.73
CA VAL A 300 0.36 2.49 15.57
C VAL A 300 -0.42 1.17 15.55
N SER A 301 -1.74 1.24 15.73
CA SER A 301 -2.61 0.06 15.78
C SER A 301 -2.65 -0.68 14.45
N VAL A 302 -2.73 0.05 13.33
CA VAL A 302 -2.69 -0.51 11.97
C VAL A 302 -1.33 -1.17 11.68
N ALA A 303 -0.22 -0.48 11.99
CA ALA A 303 1.13 -0.98 11.75
C ALA A 303 1.45 -2.23 12.58
N THR A 304 0.87 -2.36 13.78
CA THR A 304 1.13 -3.47 14.69
C THR A 304 0.54 -4.80 14.20
N GLY A 305 -0.63 -4.77 13.56
CA GLY A 305 -1.36 -5.99 13.21
C GLY A 305 -1.97 -6.00 11.81
N PRO A 306 -3.04 -5.22 11.54
CA PRO A 306 -3.79 -5.29 10.28
C PRO A 306 -2.97 -4.99 9.03
N GLY A 307 -1.92 -4.17 9.13
CA GLY A 307 -1.12 -3.75 7.98
C GLY A 307 -0.20 -4.83 7.42
N SER A 308 0.45 -5.61 8.27
CA SER A 308 1.51 -6.55 7.88
C SER A 308 1.04 -8.02 7.94
N ILE A 309 0.32 -8.40 8.98
CA ILE A 309 0.02 -9.80 9.33
C ILE A 309 -0.78 -10.58 8.25
N PRO A 310 -1.81 -10.01 7.59
CA PRO A 310 -2.55 -10.73 6.54
C PRO A 310 -1.65 -11.27 5.41
N TRP A 311 -0.58 -10.53 5.07
CA TRP A 311 0.38 -10.92 4.04
C TRP A 311 1.26 -12.12 4.45
N PHE A 312 1.48 -12.33 5.76
CA PHE A 312 2.16 -13.52 6.28
C PHE A 312 1.25 -14.74 6.27
N TYR A 313 -0.02 -14.56 6.68
CA TYR A 313 -0.97 -15.67 6.82
C TYR A 313 -1.17 -16.44 5.51
N VAL A 314 -1.29 -15.76 4.38
CA VAL A 314 -1.51 -16.42 3.08
C VAL A 314 -0.35 -17.36 2.72
N ASN A 315 0.88 -17.01 3.09
CA ASN A 315 2.06 -17.81 2.79
C ASN A 315 2.28 -18.96 3.80
N GLU A 316 1.83 -18.79 5.04
CA GLU A 316 1.92 -19.80 6.10
C GLU A 316 0.76 -20.83 6.07
N LEU A 317 -0.44 -20.42 5.65
CA LEU A 317 -1.64 -21.29 5.64
C LEU A 317 -1.67 -22.27 4.46
N PHE A 318 -1.11 -21.88 3.31
CA PHE A 318 -1.23 -22.66 2.09
C PHE A 318 0.07 -23.43 1.75
N PRO A 319 -0.06 -24.70 1.33
CA PRO A 319 1.07 -25.48 0.83
C PRO A 319 1.63 -24.88 -0.46
N MET A 320 2.91 -25.17 -0.77
CA MET A 320 3.64 -24.52 -1.87
C MET A 320 2.95 -24.65 -3.24
N ASN A 321 2.26 -25.76 -3.50
CA ASN A 321 1.53 -26.00 -4.75
C ASN A 321 0.29 -25.10 -4.93
N ALA A 322 -0.34 -24.65 -3.84
CA ALA A 322 -1.54 -23.80 -3.86
C ALA A 322 -1.23 -22.33 -3.57
N ARG A 323 0.00 -22.02 -3.13
CA ARG A 323 0.38 -20.69 -2.61
C ARG A 323 0.31 -19.58 -3.65
N ALA A 324 0.64 -19.87 -4.91
CA ALA A 324 0.57 -18.88 -5.99
C ALA A 324 -0.88 -18.44 -6.26
N SER A 325 -1.80 -19.41 -6.35
CA SER A 325 -3.24 -19.15 -6.51
C SER A 325 -3.84 -18.45 -5.28
N ALA A 326 -3.48 -18.89 -4.07
CA ALA A 326 -3.95 -18.26 -2.84
C ALA A 326 -3.51 -16.79 -2.72
N ASN A 327 -2.25 -16.48 -3.06
CA ASN A 327 -1.78 -15.09 -3.11
C ASN A 327 -2.52 -14.26 -4.15
N SER A 328 -2.86 -14.82 -5.31
CA SER A 328 -3.63 -14.09 -6.33
C SER A 328 -4.99 -13.66 -5.81
N VAL A 329 -5.69 -14.57 -5.11
CA VAL A 329 -6.98 -14.27 -4.49
C VAL A 329 -6.82 -13.23 -3.38
N ALA A 330 -5.84 -13.40 -2.49
CA ALA A 330 -5.62 -12.46 -1.39
C ALA A 330 -5.27 -11.05 -1.88
N VAL A 331 -4.38 -10.95 -2.87
CA VAL A 331 -3.99 -9.68 -3.50
C VAL A 331 -5.21 -9.06 -4.19
N PHE A 332 -5.95 -9.81 -5.00
CA PHE A 332 -7.18 -9.32 -5.63
C PHE A 332 -8.17 -8.78 -4.59
N THR A 333 -8.43 -9.53 -3.52
CA THR A 333 -9.35 -9.10 -2.45
C THR A 333 -8.87 -7.82 -1.77
N ASN A 334 -7.57 -7.70 -1.49
CA ASN A 334 -7.00 -6.50 -0.90
C ASN A 334 -7.18 -5.27 -1.82
N TRP A 335 -6.82 -5.38 -3.09
CA TRP A 335 -6.91 -4.29 -4.04
C TRP A 335 -8.34 -3.95 -4.45
N ALA A 336 -9.25 -4.93 -4.48
CA ALA A 336 -10.67 -4.70 -4.68
C ALA A 336 -11.27 -3.90 -3.52
N ALA A 337 -10.95 -4.28 -2.27
CA ALA A 337 -11.36 -3.51 -1.09
C ALA A 337 -10.77 -2.10 -1.10
N ASN A 338 -9.49 -1.95 -1.47
CA ASN A 338 -8.84 -0.65 -1.59
C ASN A 338 -9.51 0.23 -2.67
N SER A 339 -9.84 -0.35 -3.83
CA SER A 339 -10.54 0.35 -4.92
C SER A 339 -11.92 0.84 -4.51
N LEU A 340 -12.64 -0.01 -3.75
CA LEU A 340 -13.96 0.33 -3.21
C LEU A 340 -13.87 1.52 -2.25
N VAL A 341 -12.94 1.48 -1.29
CA VAL A 341 -12.74 2.58 -0.33
C VAL A 341 -12.31 3.87 -1.05
N ALA A 342 -11.35 3.79 -1.97
CA ALA A 342 -10.85 4.96 -2.70
C ALA A 342 -11.91 5.63 -3.57
N THR A 343 -12.89 4.87 -4.08
CA THR A 343 -13.97 5.40 -4.92
C THR A 343 -15.16 5.89 -4.07
N LEU A 344 -15.54 5.14 -3.03
CA LEU A 344 -16.69 5.47 -2.20
C LEU A 344 -16.44 6.61 -1.22
N PHE A 345 -15.22 6.75 -0.68
CA PHE A 345 -14.95 7.75 0.35
C PHE A 345 -15.25 9.19 -0.11
N PRO A 346 -14.76 9.68 -1.27
CA PRO A 346 -15.12 11.01 -1.76
C PRO A 346 -16.62 11.16 -2.05
N MET A 347 -17.28 10.11 -2.56
CA MET A 347 -18.72 10.13 -2.83
C MET A 347 -19.54 10.28 -1.54
N LEU A 348 -19.14 9.58 -0.48
CA LEU A 348 -19.76 9.69 0.84
C LEU A 348 -19.55 11.08 1.42
N GLU A 349 -18.36 11.66 1.29
CA GLU A 349 -18.07 13.02 1.76
C GLU A 349 -18.97 14.06 1.09
N ILE A 350 -19.09 14.01 -0.24
CA ILE A 350 -19.98 14.90 -1.00
C ILE A 350 -21.44 14.69 -0.59
N PHE A 351 -21.89 13.45 -0.44
CA PHE A 351 -23.24 13.12 -0.02
C PHE A 351 -23.57 13.70 1.36
N PHE A 352 -22.69 13.49 2.36
CA PHE A 352 -22.89 14.04 3.70
C PHE A 352 -22.76 15.56 3.74
N MET A 353 -21.92 16.15 2.91
CA MET A 353 -21.82 17.61 2.78
C MET A 353 -23.12 18.21 2.25
N ASN A 354 -23.73 17.61 1.22
CA ASN A 354 -25.02 18.03 0.67
C ASN A 354 -26.18 17.89 1.66
N ILE A 355 -26.17 16.83 2.48
CA ILE A 355 -27.14 16.68 3.57
C ILE A 355 -26.96 17.81 4.59
N ARG A 356 -25.73 18.09 5.00
CA ARG A 356 -25.43 19.12 5.99
C ARG A 356 -25.83 20.53 5.49
N SER A 357 -25.57 20.85 4.23
CA SER A 357 -25.96 22.15 3.65
C SER A 357 -27.48 22.31 3.58
N SER A 358 -28.20 21.23 3.23
CA SER A 358 -29.67 21.20 3.23
C SER A 358 -30.26 21.48 4.61
N PHE A 359 -29.69 20.89 5.67
CA PHE A 359 -30.12 21.18 7.04
C PHE A 359 -29.79 22.61 7.49
N SER A 360 -28.64 23.16 7.09
CA SER A 360 -28.26 24.55 7.41
C SER A 360 -29.23 25.55 6.78
N GLN A 361 -29.50 25.41 5.47
CA GLN A 361 -30.46 26.28 4.76
C GLN A 361 -31.87 26.20 5.35
N ARG A 362 -32.27 25.02 5.84
CA ARG A 362 -33.57 24.82 6.50
C ARG A 362 -33.63 25.47 7.88
N GLY A 363 -32.51 25.53 8.60
CA GLY A 363 -32.38 26.24 9.87
C GLY A 363 -32.48 27.77 9.69
N ASP A 364 -31.75 28.31 8.72
CA ASP A 364 -31.75 29.75 8.41
C ASP A 364 -33.15 30.23 7.96
N GLY A 365 -33.85 29.42 7.15
CA GLY A 365 -35.21 29.71 6.71
C GLY A 365 -36.27 29.64 7.82
N ILE A 366 -36.02 28.90 8.91
CA ILE A 366 -36.89 28.89 10.11
C ILE A 366 -36.62 30.14 10.95
N GLU A 367 -35.35 30.54 11.10
CA GLU A 367 -34.97 31.74 11.83
C GLU A 367 -35.50 33.02 11.15
N GLU A 368 -35.44 33.07 9.82
CA GLU A 368 -35.98 34.18 9.03
C GLU A 368 -37.52 34.27 9.13
N LYS A 369 -38.21 33.12 9.11
CA LYS A 369 -39.67 33.05 9.34
C LYS A 369 -40.07 33.43 10.76
N MET A 370 -39.28 33.08 11.77
CA MET A 370 -39.52 33.52 13.15
C MET A 370 -39.31 35.03 13.29
N LYS A 371 -38.30 35.61 12.65
CA LYS A 371 -38.07 37.07 12.65
C LYS A 371 -39.19 37.86 11.96
N THR A 372 -39.88 37.27 10.98
CA THR A 372 -41.04 37.90 10.33
C THR A 372 -42.34 37.76 11.12
N LEU A 373 -42.49 36.72 11.95
CA LEU A 373 -43.65 36.53 12.83
C LEU A 373 -43.59 37.35 14.14
N ILE A 374 -42.42 37.87 14.50
CA ILE A 374 -42.18 38.66 15.72
C ILE A 374 -42.26 40.19 15.43
N LYS A 375 -42.37 40.61 14.17
CA LYS A 375 -42.70 41.98 13.76
C LYS A 375 -44.19 42.09 13.45
#